data_AF-A0A9E5LJT4-F1
#
_entry.id   AF-A0A9E5LJT4-F1
#
_cell.length_a   1.000
_cell.length_b   1.000
_cell.length_c   1.000
_cell.angle_alpha   90.00
_cell.angle_beta   90.00
_cell.angle_gamma   90.00
#
_symmetry.space_group_name_H-M   'P 1'
#
loop_
_entity.id
_entity.type
_entity.pdbx_description
1 polymer ?
#
loop_
_entity_poly.entity_id
_entity_poly.type
_entity_poly.pdbx_seq_one_letter_code
_entity_poly.pdbx_strand_id
1 'polypeptide(L)'
;MLDSFFKISERGSTISREIRGGFVTFFTMGYIVALNPLILGGVDGTGEFLGGGTTGPNIALVAAATALIAGIMSILMGVIANFPLAIATGLGLNTFVAVGIAKLPDMTWADAMGLVVLEGLIILILVLTGFRIAVFRAVPTQLKIAISVGIGLFITLIGLVDAGFVRKTPGTGPVPVTLGYDGKLVGWPVIVFAAGLILTIALWVKKVKAALLIGILVSTVFAVILESAFKIGANFIPKGVIDGVFGGKLPPEFKGIVLENGDYVNSKGWGLNVPAVPDAIVETPKFDLLGQFNLFGSFSKIGVITVVLLVFTLLLADFFDTMGTMTA
;
A
#
# COMPACT_ATOMS: atom_id res chain seq x y z
N MET A 1 -30.58 18.19 4.78
CA MET A 1 -29.63 18.31 3.65
C MET A 1 -28.75 17.07 3.50
N LEU A 2 -27.93 16.70 4.49
CA LEU A 2 -27.14 15.46 4.43
C LEU A 2 -28.00 14.20 4.37
N ASP A 3 -29.00 14.09 5.25
CA ASP A 3 -29.89 12.93 5.27
C ASP A 3 -30.73 12.79 3.98
N SER A 4 -31.18 13.90 3.40
CA SER A 4 -31.94 13.90 2.15
C SER A 4 -31.07 13.57 0.92
N PHE A 5 -29.81 13.97 0.91
CA PHE A 5 -28.89 13.74 -0.23
C PHE A 5 -28.37 12.29 -0.25
N PHE A 6 -27.91 11.81 0.91
CA PHE A 6 -27.38 10.45 1.06
C PHE A 6 -28.45 9.41 1.41
N LYS A 7 -29.67 9.84 1.73
CA LYS A 7 -30.80 8.98 2.11
C LYS A 7 -30.45 8.09 3.32
N ILE A 8 -29.80 8.66 4.34
CA ILE A 8 -29.19 7.89 5.45
C ILE A 8 -30.27 7.16 6.25
N SER A 9 -31.35 7.86 6.60
CA SER A 9 -32.50 7.29 7.31
C SER A 9 -33.25 6.25 6.48
N GLU A 10 -33.44 6.48 5.17
CA GLU A 10 -34.07 5.52 4.25
C GLU A 10 -33.23 4.24 4.12
N ARG A 11 -31.90 4.35 4.22
CA ARG A 11 -30.96 3.23 4.23
C ARG A 11 -30.86 2.52 5.60
N GLY A 12 -31.64 2.93 6.60
CA GLY A 12 -31.66 2.33 7.93
C GLY A 12 -30.40 2.60 8.77
N SER A 13 -29.70 3.69 8.49
CA SER A 13 -28.47 4.09 9.19
C SER A 13 -28.65 5.37 10.01
N THR A 14 -27.61 5.76 10.74
CA THR A 14 -27.57 6.99 11.55
C THR A 14 -26.25 7.70 11.32
N ILE A 15 -26.20 9.02 11.51
CA ILE A 15 -24.97 9.82 11.32
C ILE A 15 -23.81 9.24 12.14
N SER A 16 -24.04 8.85 13.41
CA SER A 16 -23.00 8.24 14.24
C SER A 16 -22.53 6.87 13.73
N ARG A 17 -23.40 6.12 13.04
CA ARG A 17 -23.04 4.84 12.40
C ARG A 17 -22.19 5.09 11.15
N GLU A 18 -22.55 6.06 10.32
CA GLU A 18 -21.79 6.45 9.13
C GLU A 18 -20.40 6.99 9.48
N ILE A 19 -20.30 7.92 10.45
CA ILE A 19 -19.01 8.47 10.89
C ILE A 19 -18.10 7.35 11.40
N ARG A 20 -18.61 6.47 12.27
CA ARG A 20 -17.84 5.32 12.76
C ARG A 20 -17.47 4.36 11.64
N GLY A 21 -18.36 4.12 10.68
CA GLY A 21 -18.08 3.31 9.50
C GLY A 21 -16.94 3.90 8.68
N GLY A 22 -16.99 5.20 8.41
CA GLY A 22 -15.92 5.94 7.72
C GLY A 22 -14.57 5.85 8.45
N PHE A 23 -14.55 6.00 9.78
CA PHE A 23 -13.33 5.81 10.57
C PHE A 23 -12.80 4.37 10.46
N VAL A 24 -13.66 3.36 10.59
CA VAL A 24 -13.26 1.96 10.43
C VAL A 24 -12.63 1.75 9.05
N THR A 25 -13.32 2.19 7.99
CA THR A 25 -12.84 2.10 6.60
C THR A 25 -11.48 2.78 6.41
N PHE A 26 -11.34 4.01 6.91
CA PHE A 26 -10.09 4.76 6.87
C PHE A 26 -8.94 4.00 7.53
N PHE A 27 -9.12 3.52 8.76
CA PHE A 27 -8.07 2.78 9.47
C PHE A 27 -7.78 1.42 8.85
N THR A 28 -8.77 0.74 8.26
CA THR A 28 -8.53 -0.50 7.49
C THR A 28 -7.78 -0.27 6.19
N MET A 29 -7.91 0.90 5.56
CA MET A 29 -7.20 1.24 4.32
C MET A 29 -5.90 1.98 4.57
N GLY A 30 -5.67 2.50 5.78
CA GLY A 30 -4.52 3.33 6.13
C GLY A 30 -3.17 2.65 5.91
N TYR A 31 -3.12 1.31 5.88
CA TYR A 31 -1.90 0.58 5.52
C TYR A 31 -1.34 1.04 4.16
N ILE A 32 -2.19 1.49 3.22
CA ILE A 32 -1.75 1.93 1.89
C ILE A 32 -0.82 3.14 1.95
N VAL A 33 -1.00 3.99 2.97
CA VAL A 33 -0.18 5.20 3.18
C VAL A 33 1.26 4.84 3.56
N ALA A 34 1.46 3.71 4.23
CA ALA A 34 2.79 3.20 4.55
C ALA A 34 3.33 2.29 3.44
N LEU A 35 2.49 1.41 2.90
CA LEU A 35 2.92 0.32 2.02
C LEU A 35 3.17 0.80 0.59
N ASN A 36 2.31 1.66 0.03
CA ASN A 36 2.49 2.12 -1.34
C ASN A 36 3.83 2.86 -1.56
N PRO A 37 4.26 3.78 -0.68
CA PRO A 37 5.59 4.40 -0.77
C PRO A 37 6.74 3.40 -0.70
N LEU A 38 6.60 2.31 0.05
CA LEU A 38 7.64 1.28 0.14
C LEU A 38 7.76 0.45 -1.14
N ILE A 39 6.64 0.24 -1.85
CA ILE A 39 6.66 -0.39 -3.18
C ILE A 39 7.31 0.55 -4.20
N LEU A 40 6.91 1.84 -4.19
CA LEU A 40 7.36 2.84 -5.16
C LEU A 40 8.72 3.48 -4.81
N GLY A 41 9.28 3.18 -3.64
CA GLY A 41 10.52 3.78 -3.15
C GLY A 41 11.80 3.23 -3.78
N GLY A 42 11.69 2.39 -4.80
CA GLY A 42 12.84 1.91 -5.57
C GLY A 42 13.41 2.98 -6.52
N VAL A 43 14.64 2.78 -6.96
CA VAL A 43 15.18 3.49 -8.12
C VAL A 43 14.59 2.94 -9.41
N ASP A 44 14.42 3.81 -10.40
CA ASP A 44 14.08 3.42 -11.77
C ASP A 44 15.30 2.88 -12.54
N GLY A 45 15.11 2.58 -13.83
CA GLY A 45 16.15 2.06 -14.72
C GLY A 45 17.29 3.04 -14.99
N THR A 46 17.13 4.31 -14.62
CA THR A 46 18.18 5.35 -14.70
C THR A 46 18.90 5.58 -13.36
N GLY A 47 18.42 4.96 -12.28
CA GLY A 47 18.99 5.10 -10.94
C GLY A 47 18.40 6.26 -10.13
N GLU A 48 17.31 6.88 -10.58
CA GLU A 48 16.64 7.96 -9.86
C GLU A 48 15.44 7.47 -9.04
N PHE A 49 15.16 8.15 -7.94
CA PHE A 49 13.98 7.87 -7.10
C PHE A 49 12.74 8.62 -7.61
N LEU A 50 11.56 8.07 -7.34
CA LEU A 50 10.29 8.74 -7.66
C LEU A 50 10.22 10.10 -6.95
N GLY A 51 9.95 11.18 -7.69
CA GLY A 51 10.02 12.55 -7.18
C GLY A 51 11.38 13.23 -7.34
N GLY A 52 12.35 12.54 -7.96
CA GLY A 52 13.65 13.06 -8.34
C GLY A 52 14.74 12.84 -7.28
N GLY A 53 15.99 12.92 -7.74
CA GLY A 53 17.19 12.81 -6.92
C GLY A 53 17.75 11.39 -6.80
N THR A 54 19.00 11.31 -6.33
CA THR A 54 19.77 10.06 -6.14
C THR A 54 20.14 9.81 -4.68
N THR A 55 19.81 10.73 -3.77
CA THR A 55 20.21 10.73 -2.36
C THR A 55 19.28 9.96 -1.44
N GLY A 56 18.20 9.37 -1.95
CA GLY A 56 17.33 8.48 -1.19
C GLY A 56 15.86 8.50 -1.65
N PRO A 57 15.04 7.55 -1.16
CA PRO A 57 13.65 7.44 -1.56
C PRO A 57 12.79 8.55 -0.96
N ASN A 58 11.97 9.21 -1.80
CA ASN A 58 11.04 10.27 -1.38
C ASN A 58 9.76 9.72 -0.72
N ILE A 59 9.91 8.87 0.31
CA ILE A 59 8.82 8.13 0.96
C ILE A 59 7.69 9.05 1.44
N ALA A 60 8.03 10.15 2.13
CA ALA A 60 7.04 11.09 2.65
C ALA A 60 6.24 11.78 1.54
N LEU A 61 6.92 12.15 0.44
CA LEU A 61 6.32 12.79 -0.72
C LEU A 61 5.30 11.84 -1.38
N VAL A 62 5.69 10.58 -1.60
CA VAL A 62 4.82 9.56 -2.20
C VAL A 62 3.65 9.21 -1.28
N ALA A 63 3.88 9.14 0.04
CA ALA A 63 2.84 8.92 1.04
C ALA A 63 1.79 10.03 1.02
N ALA A 64 2.26 11.29 1.03
CA ALA A 64 1.40 12.47 1.00
C ALA A 64 0.57 12.54 -0.29
N ALA A 65 1.18 12.30 -1.45
CA ALA A 65 0.48 12.27 -2.73
C ALA A 65 -0.56 11.13 -2.79
N THR A 66 -0.20 9.94 -2.30
CA THR A 66 -1.11 8.78 -2.22
C THR A 66 -2.32 9.09 -1.35
N ALA A 67 -2.10 9.61 -0.14
CA ALA A 67 -3.16 9.94 0.80
C ALA A 67 -4.08 11.05 0.27
N LEU A 68 -3.49 12.08 -0.36
CA LEU A 68 -4.22 13.19 -0.96
C LEU A 68 -5.15 12.71 -2.07
N ILE A 69 -4.64 11.97 -3.05
CA ILE A 69 -5.43 11.50 -4.18
C ILE A 69 -6.48 10.48 -3.73
N ALA A 70 -6.15 9.55 -2.83
CA ALA A 70 -7.12 8.62 -2.25
C ALA A 70 -8.26 9.35 -1.52
N GLY A 71 -7.93 10.39 -0.75
CA GLY A 71 -8.91 11.23 -0.06
C GLY A 71 -9.83 11.98 -1.03
N ILE A 72 -9.26 12.65 -2.04
CA ILE A 72 -10.03 13.36 -3.06
C ILE A 72 -10.95 12.38 -3.81
N MET A 73 -10.41 11.26 -4.30
CA MET A 73 -11.19 10.28 -5.07
C MET A 73 -12.29 9.63 -4.22
N SER A 74 -12.03 9.33 -2.95
CA SER A 74 -13.06 8.82 -2.03
C SER A 74 -14.18 9.84 -1.78
N ILE A 75 -13.85 11.14 -1.66
CA ILE A 75 -14.85 12.20 -1.54
C ILE A 75 -15.66 12.32 -2.83
N LEU A 76 -15.01 12.29 -4.01
CA LEU A 76 -15.71 12.35 -5.30
C LEU A 76 -16.63 11.13 -5.50
N MET A 77 -16.21 9.94 -5.08
CA MET A 77 -17.04 8.73 -5.12
C MET A 77 -18.28 8.89 -4.22
N GLY A 78 -18.11 9.44 -3.02
CA GLY A 78 -19.23 9.73 -2.12
C GLY A 78 -20.17 10.79 -2.68
N VAL A 79 -19.65 11.93 -3.14
CA VAL A 79 -20.47 13.11 -3.49
C VAL A 79 -21.03 13.04 -4.92
N ILE A 80 -20.22 12.64 -5.90
CA ILE A 80 -20.62 12.63 -7.32
C ILE A 80 -21.31 11.31 -7.68
N ALA A 81 -20.68 10.18 -7.35
CA ALA A 81 -21.25 8.89 -7.69
C ALA A 81 -22.35 8.42 -6.70
N ASN A 82 -22.47 9.08 -5.54
CA ASN A 82 -23.41 8.73 -4.46
C ASN A 82 -23.34 7.23 -4.10
N PHE A 83 -22.12 6.69 -4.10
CA PHE A 83 -21.83 5.28 -3.87
C PHE A 83 -20.86 5.11 -2.70
N PRO A 84 -21.17 4.28 -1.69
CA PRO A 84 -20.39 4.18 -0.47
C PRO A 84 -19.15 3.29 -0.62
N LEU A 85 -18.28 3.61 -1.59
CA LEU A 85 -16.99 2.96 -1.79
C LEU A 85 -15.85 3.95 -1.54
N ALA A 86 -14.87 3.51 -0.74
CA ALA A 86 -13.61 4.22 -0.60
C ALA A 86 -12.66 3.80 -1.73
N ILE A 87 -11.90 4.76 -2.26
CA ILE A 87 -10.95 4.55 -3.34
C ILE A 87 -9.54 4.76 -2.80
N ALA A 88 -8.66 3.80 -3.06
CA ALA A 88 -7.22 3.91 -2.86
C ALA A 88 -6.48 3.21 -3.99
N THR A 89 -5.15 3.26 -3.95
CA THR A 89 -4.30 2.67 -4.98
C THR A 89 -4.33 1.14 -4.93
N GLY A 90 -4.39 0.46 -6.08
CA GLY A 90 -4.35 -0.99 -6.17
C GLY A 90 -2.97 -1.57 -5.82
N LEU A 91 -2.91 -2.48 -4.84
CA LEU A 91 -1.65 -3.03 -4.35
C LEU A 91 -0.91 -3.89 -5.40
N GLY A 92 -1.66 -4.66 -6.19
CA GLY A 92 -1.08 -5.59 -7.16
C GLY A 92 -0.39 -4.85 -8.32
N LEU A 93 -1.07 -3.84 -8.85
CA LEU A 93 -0.58 -3.06 -9.99
C LEU A 93 0.65 -2.23 -9.64
N ASN A 94 0.69 -1.63 -8.45
CA ASN A 94 1.81 -0.78 -8.01
C ASN A 94 3.13 -1.54 -8.00
N THR A 95 3.10 -2.83 -7.61
CA THR A 95 4.29 -3.68 -7.66
C THR A 95 4.76 -3.89 -9.10
N PHE A 96 3.84 -4.21 -10.02
CA PHE A 96 4.18 -4.39 -11.43
C PHE A 96 4.76 -3.11 -12.06
N VAL A 97 4.20 -1.94 -11.74
CA VAL A 97 4.75 -0.66 -12.19
C VAL A 97 6.15 -0.45 -11.63
N ALA A 98 6.36 -0.65 -10.32
CA ALA A 98 7.63 -0.37 -9.66
C ALA A 98 8.76 -1.31 -10.08
N VAL A 99 8.50 -2.62 -10.19
CA VAL A 99 9.56 -3.62 -10.41
C VAL A 99 9.59 -4.18 -11.83
N GLY A 100 8.47 -4.12 -12.56
CA GLY A 100 8.35 -4.64 -13.92
C GLY A 100 8.54 -3.57 -14.99
N ILE A 101 8.01 -2.36 -14.77
CA ILE A 101 8.07 -1.26 -15.75
C ILE A 101 9.20 -0.29 -15.41
N ALA A 102 9.17 0.33 -14.23
CA ALA A 102 10.11 1.40 -13.88
C ALA A 102 11.58 0.94 -13.86
N LYS A 103 11.84 -0.37 -13.71
CA LYS A 103 13.19 -0.95 -13.74
C LYS A 103 13.70 -1.35 -15.12
N LEU A 104 12.90 -1.16 -16.18
CA LEU A 104 13.38 -1.45 -17.54
C LEU A 104 14.57 -0.53 -17.86
N PRO A 105 15.56 -1.01 -18.64
CA PRO A 105 16.74 -0.21 -18.99
C PRO A 105 16.34 1.16 -19.55
N ASP A 106 17.03 2.20 -19.07
CA ASP A 106 16.83 3.61 -19.43
C ASP A 106 15.44 4.20 -19.12
N MET A 107 14.53 3.44 -18.49
CA MET A 107 13.18 3.89 -18.18
C MET A 107 13.17 4.78 -16.95
N THR A 108 12.54 5.96 -17.05
CA THR A 108 12.38 6.86 -15.89
C THR A 108 11.05 6.63 -15.19
N TRP A 109 10.94 7.08 -13.95
CA TRP A 109 9.66 7.15 -13.23
C TRP A 109 8.59 7.92 -14.00
N ALA A 110 8.95 9.01 -14.67
CA ALA A 110 8.01 9.78 -15.49
C ALA A 110 7.46 8.96 -16.66
N ASP A 111 8.30 8.15 -17.31
CA ASP A 111 7.88 7.27 -18.42
C ASP A 111 6.93 6.17 -17.93
N ALA A 112 7.26 5.56 -16.78
CA ALA A 112 6.40 4.55 -16.14
C ALA A 112 5.04 5.13 -15.74
N MET A 113 5.00 6.31 -15.12
CA MET A 113 3.76 7.02 -14.78
C MET A 113 2.99 7.43 -16.04
N GLY A 114 3.68 7.73 -17.14
CA GLY A 114 3.07 7.98 -18.45
C GLY A 114 2.27 6.79 -18.97
N LEU A 115 2.78 5.56 -18.79
CA LEU A 115 2.03 4.35 -19.15
C LEU A 115 0.78 4.15 -18.30
N VAL A 116 0.84 4.46 -17.01
CA VAL A 116 -0.34 4.41 -16.11
C VAL A 116 -1.41 5.41 -16.55
N VAL A 117 -1.02 6.64 -16.91
CA VAL A 117 -1.97 7.64 -17.42
C VAL A 117 -2.59 7.20 -18.75
N LEU A 118 -1.79 6.66 -19.67
CA LEU A 118 -2.30 6.14 -20.95
C LEU A 118 -3.29 5.00 -20.75
N GLU A 119 -2.96 4.08 -19.85
CA GLU A 119 -3.84 2.97 -19.51
C GLU A 119 -5.16 3.47 -18.91
N GLY A 120 -5.12 4.41 -17.96
CA GLY A 120 -6.31 5.01 -17.37
C GLY A 120 -7.20 5.73 -18.39
N LEU A 121 -6.59 6.40 -19.39
CA LEU A 121 -7.33 6.99 -20.52
C LEU A 121 -8.00 5.93 -21.39
N ILE A 122 -7.32 4.81 -21.66
CA ILE A 122 -7.90 3.70 -22.43
C ILE A 122 -9.07 3.08 -21.64
N ILE A 123 -8.90 2.83 -20.35
CA ILE A 123 -9.99 2.32 -19.50
C ILE A 123 -11.16 3.30 -19.50
N LEU A 124 -10.93 4.60 -19.37
CA LEU A 124 -12.00 5.60 -19.43
C LEU A 124 -12.79 5.47 -20.74
N ILE A 125 -12.12 5.35 -21.88
CA ILE A 125 -12.77 5.14 -23.19
C ILE A 125 -13.57 3.82 -23.21
N LEU A 126 -12.99 2.72 -22.71
CA LEU A 126 -13.66 1.42 -22.66
C LEU A 126 -14.87 1.40 -21.71
N VAL A 127 -14.82 2.17 -20.64
CA VAL A 127 -15.93 2.36 -19.69
C VAL A 127 -17.05 3.15 -20.35
N LEU A 128 -16.73 4.27 -21.02
CA LEU A 128 -17.70 5.12 -21.70
C LEU A 128 -18.37 4.42 -22.90
N THR A 129 -17.64 3.55 -23.60
CA THR A 129 -18.16 2.74 -24.72
C THR A 129 -18.95 1.50 -24.28
N GLY A 130 -18.99 1.19 -22.97
CA GLY A 130 -19.71 0.03 -22.42
C GLY A 130 -18.98 -1.31 -22.57
N PHE A 131 -17.78 -1.32 -23.18
CA PHE A 131 -16.96 -2.52 -23.37
C PHE A 131 -16.63 -3.21 -22.04
N ARG A 132 -16.45 -2.45 -20.96
CA ARG A 132 -16.22 -3.00 -19.60
C ARG A 132 -17.24 -4.07 -19.19
N ILE A 133 -18.50 -3.91 -19.59
CA ILE A 133 -19.59 -4.82 -19.23
C ILE A 133 -19.46 -6.13 -20.02
N ALA A 134 -19.04 -6.05 -21.27
CA ALA A 134 -18.80 -7.22 -22.12
C ALA A 134 -17.66 -8.08 -21.53
N VAL A 135 -16.54 -7.46 -21.14
CA VAL A 135 -15.44 -8.18 -20.49
C VAL A 135 -15.90 -8.77 -19.15
N PHE A 136 -16.65 -8.01 -18.35
CA PHE A 136 -17.14 -8.50 -17.05
C PHE A 136 -18.06 -9.71 -17.22
N ARG A 137 -18.91 -9.75 -18.26
CA ARG A 137 -19.77 -10.89 -18.55
C ARG A 137 -19.00 -12.08 -19.12
N ALA A 138 -17.90 -11.85 -19.82
CA ALA A 138 -17.06 -12.91 -20.37
C ALA A 138 -16.32 -13.71 -19.29
N VAL A 139 -16.00 -13.08 -18.15
CA VAL A 139 -15.30 -13.76 -17.04
C VAL A 139 -16.28 -14.59 -16.21
N PRO A 140 -16.10 -15.92 -16.10
CA PRO A 140 -16.93 -16.79 -15.28
C PRO A 140 -16.97 -16.36 -13.81
N THR A 141 -18.10 -16.56 -13.14
CA THR A 141 -18.29 -16.20 -11.73
C THR A 141 -17.25 -16.86 -10.81
N GLN A 142 -16.84 -18.10 -11.11
CA GLN A 142 -15.82 -18.82 -10.35
C GLN A 142 -14.46 -18.10 -10.37
N LEU A 143 -14.07 -17.52 -11.51
CA LEU A 143 -12.84 -16.73 -11.60
C LEU A 143 -12.96 -15.43 -10.79
N LYS A 144 -14.13 -14.76 -10.83
CA LYS A 144 -14.37 -13.53 -10.04
C LYS A 144 -14.23 -13.76 -8.53
N ILE A 145 -14.77 -14.88 -8.04
CA ILE A 145 -14.65 -15.26 -6.63
C ILE A 145 -13.20 -15.59 -6.30
N ALA A 146 -12.52 -16.37 -7.14
CA ALA A 146 -11.12 -16.74 -6.93
C ALA A 146 -10.19 -15.51 -6.88
N ILE A 147 -10.44 -14.49 -7.71
CA ILE A 147 -9.68 -13.23 -7.70
C ILE A 147 -9.86 -12.51 -6.36
N SER A 148 -11.09 -12.37 -5.88
CA SER A 148 -11.38 -11.75 -4.57
C SER A 148 -10.68 -12.48 -3.41
N VAL A 149 -10.75 -13.82 -3.38
CA VAL A 149 -10.05 -14.64 -2.39
C VAL A 149 -8.53 -14.47 -2.49
N GLY A 150 -7.99 -14.43 -3.71
CA GLY A 150 -6.57 -14.23 -3.97
C GLY A 150 -6.05 -12.90 -3.41
N ILE A 151 -6.77 -11.80 -3.65
CA ILE A 151 -6.45 -10.47 -3.11
C ILE A 151 -6.49 -10.50 -1.57
N GLY A 152 -7.52 -11.12 -0.98
CA GLY A 152 -7.64 -11.24 0.47
C GLY A 152 -6.50 -12.03 1.11
N LEU A 153 -6.12 -13.17 0.53
CA LEU A 153 -4.97 -13.97 0.99
C LEU A 153 -3.64 -13.22 0.80
N PHE A 154 -3.51 -12.43 -0.27
CA PHE A 154 -2.33 -11.59 -0.50
C PHE A 154 -2.18 -10.49 0.57
N ILE A 155 -3.26 -9.77 0.88
CA ILE A 155 -3.25 -8.76 1.96
C ILE A 155 -3.01 -9.42 3.33
N THR A 156 -3.55 -10.62 3.54
CA THR A 156 -3.29 -11.40 4.76
C THR A 156 -1.80 -11.74 4.88
N LEU A 157 -1.17 -12.19 3.78
CA LEU A 157 0.26 -12.47 3.75
C LEU A 157 1.08 -11.22 4.07
N ILE A 158 0.74 -10.07 3.49
CA ILE A 158 1.38 -8.79 3.80
C ILE A 158 1.31 -8.49 5.30
N GLY A 159 0.13 -8.65 5.91
CA GLY A 159 -0.05 -8.44 7.36
C GLY A 159 0.79 -9.39 8.20
N LEU A 160 0.91 -10.66 7.81
CA LEU A 160 1.77 -11.64 8.47
C LEU A 160 3.26 -11.34 8.31
N VAL A 161 3.65 -10.77 7.16
CA VAL A 161 5.02 -10.31 6.91
C VAL A 161 5.37 -9.12 7.78
N ASP A 162 4.48 -8.14 7.85
CA ASP A 162 4.64 -6.94 8.68
C ASP A 162 4.68 -7.28 10.19
N ALA A 163 3.83 -8.21 10.63
CA ALA A 163 3.83 -8.74 11.99
C ALA A 163 5.07 -9.59 12.31
N GLY A 164 5.86 -9.99 11.30
CA GLY A 164 7.05 -10.83 11.46
C GLY A 164 6.76 -12.32 11.67
N PHE A 165 5.53 -12.77 11.43
CA PHE A 165 5.15 -14.20 11.37
C PHE A 165 5.74 -14.87 10.13
N VAL A 166 5.75 -14.17 9.01
CA VAL A 166 6.40 -14.60 7.77
C VAL A 166 7.57 -13.67 7.50
N ARG A 167 8.75 -14.20 7.22
CA ARG A 167 9.93 -13.37 6.91
C ARG A 167 10.63 -13.85 5.65
N LYS A 168 11.56 -13.01 5.18
CA LYS A 168 12.52 -13.39 4.16
C LYS A 168 13.55 -14.32 4.80
N THR A 169 13.85 -15.41 4.11
CA THR A 169 14.99 -16.25 4.47
C THR A 169 16.27 -15.49 4.14
N PRO A 170 17.24 -15.42 5.05
CA PRO A 170 18.58 -14.94 4.70
C PRO A 170 19.13 -15.74 3.51
N GLY A 171 19.48 -15.05 2.42
CA GLY A 171 20.19 -15.65 1.28
C GLY A 171 19.35 -16.37 0.21
N THR A 172 18.02 -16.57 0.36
CA THR A 172 17.22 -17.29 -0.66
C THR A 172 16.31 -16.40 -1.53
N GLY A 173 16.58 -15.09 -1.57
CA GLY A 173 15.88 -14.14 -2.45
C GLY A 173 14.81 -13.27 -1.76
N PRO A 174 14.09 -12.45 -2.55
CA PRO A 174 13.27 -11.36 -2.01
C PRO A 174 11.91 -11.81 -1.44
N VAL A 175 11.50 -13.06 -1.68
CA VAL A 175 10.14 -13.53 -1.39
C VAL A 175 10.04 -14.08 0.04
N PRO A 176 9.13 -13.56 0.88
CA PRO A 176 9.01 -13.99 2.27
C PRO A 176 8.14 -15.26 2.36
N VAL A 177 8.75 -16.39 2.70
CA VAL A 177 8.08 -17.70 2.81
C VAL A 177 8.47 -18.51 4.05
N THR A 178 9.31 -17.96 4.93
CA THR A 178 9.75 -18.66 6.15
C THR A 178 8.98 -18.23 7.38
N LEU A 179 8.80 -19.18 8.31
CA LEU A 179 8.17 -18.92 9.60
C LEU A 179 9.13 -18.17 10.53
N GLY A 180 8.78 -16.93 10.87
CA GLY A 180 9.56 -16.10 11.79
C GLY A 180 11.03 -15.95 11.36
N TYR A 181 11.93 -15.94 12.33
CA TYR A 181 13.38 -15.95 12.11
C TYR A 181 13.91 -17.34 12.49
N ASP A 182 14.51 -18.05 11.54
CA ASP A 182 14.99 -19.44 11.69
C ASP A 182 13.94 -20.41 12.27
N GLY A 183 12.68 -20.28 11.83
CA GLY A 183 11.59 -21.14 12.30
C GLY A 183 11.00 -20.76 13.65
N LYS A 184 11.43 -19.63 14.25
CA LYS A 184 10.96 -19.15 15.55
C LYS A 184 10.31 -17.78 15.42
N LEU A 185 9.17 -17.60 16.09
CA LEU A 185 8.55 -16.30 16.21
C LEU A 185 9.35 -15.44 17.18
N VAL A 186 9.94 -14.37 16.66
CA VAL A 186 10.81 -13.47 17.41
C VAL A 186 10.38 -12.03 17.13
N GLY A 187 10.41 -11.20 18.17
CA GLY A 187 10.20 -9.75 18.06
C GLY A 187 8.88 -9.27 18.67
N TRP A 188 8.88 -7.98 18.98
CA TRP A 188 7.73 -7.28 19.54
C TRP A 188 6.54 -7.13 18.57
N PRO A 189 6.73 -6.98 17.23
CA PRO A 189 5.60 -6.89 16.30
C PRO A 189 4.68 -8.12 16.36
N VAL A 190 5.25 -9.33 16.53
CA VAL A 190 4.50 -10.58 16.67
C VAL A 190 3.56 -10.53 17.88
N ILE A 191 4.05 -10.01 19.00
CA ILE A 191 3.29 -9.92 20.26
C ILE A 191 2.16 -8.91 20.12
N VAL A 192 2.45 -7.73 19.56
CA VAL A 192 1.43 -6.70 19.30
C VAL A 192 0.36 -7.24 18.37
N PHE A 193 0.75 -7.90 17.27
CA PHE A 193 -0.19 -8.52 16.34
C PHE A 193 -1.07 -9.57 17.00
N ALA A 194 -0.47 -10.51 17.75
CA ALA A 194 -1.22 -11.57 18.42
C ALA A 194 -2.20 -11.01 19.47
N ALA A 195 -1.76 -10.07 20.30
CA ALA A 195 -2.61 -9.41 21.29
C ALA A 195 -3.73 -8.62 20.62
N GLY A 196 -3.43 -7.86 19.57
CA GLY A 196 -4.39 -7.08 18.79
C GLY A 196 -5.44 -7.95 18.09
N LEU A 197 -5.01 -9.05 17.48
CA LEU A 197 -5.90 -10.01 16.82
C LEU A 197 -6.83 -10.69 17.83
N ILE A 198 -6.29 -11.18 18.95
CA ILE A 198 -7.09 -11.80 20.02
C ILE A 198 -8.10 -10.80 20.58
N LEU A 199 -7.69 -9.56 20.85
CA LEU A 199 -8.58 -8.50 21.32
C LEU A 199 -9.70 -8.23 20.31
N THR A 200 -9.35 -8.10 19.02
CA THR A 200 -10.30 -7.86 17.95
C THR A 200 -11.32 -8.99 17.85
N ILE A 201 -10.88 -10.24 17.87
CA ILE A 201 -11.75 -11.43 17.86
C ILE A 201 -12.65 -11.43 19.10
N ALA A 202 -12.11 -11.18 20.29
CA ALA A 202 -12.88 -11.16 21.53
C ALA A 202 -13.97 -10.06 21.51
N LEU A 203 -13.65 -8.86 21.02
CA LEU A 203 -14.61 -7.76 20.88
C LEU A 203 -15.66 -8.06 19.80
N TRP A 204 -15.25 -8.71 18.70
CA TRP A 204 -16.14 -9.09 17.62
C TRP A 204 -17.14 -10.17 18.05
N VAL A 205 -16.67 -11.20 18.76
CA VAL A 205 -17.53 -12.25 19.36
C VAL A 205 -18.51 -11.64 20.37
N LYS A 206 -18.07 -10.64 21.15
CA LYS A 206 -18.92 -9.88 22.08
C LYS A 206 -19.86 -8.88 21.38
N LYS A 207 -19.86 -8.82 20.04
CA LYS A 207 -20.67 -7.92 19.22
C LYS A 207 -20.48 -6.44 19.60
N VAL A 208 -19.28 -6.05 20.05
CA VAL A 208 -18.96 -4.67 20.38
C VAL A 208 -18.93 -3.84 19.11
N LYS A 209 -19.67 -2.74 19.09
CA LYS A 209 -19.67 -1.80 17.96
C LYS A 209 -18.26 -1.19 17.84
N ALA A 210 -17.68 -1.18 16.64
CA ALA A 210 -16.31 -0.74 16.37
C ALA A 210 -15.19 -1.68 16.88
N ALA A 211 -15.45 -2.99 17.04
CA ALA A 211 -14.45 -3.97 17.46
C ALA A 211 -13.12 -3.87 16.70
N LEU A 212 -13.16 -3.74 15.36
CA LEU A 212 -11.98 -3.54 14.52
C LEU A 212 -11.22 -2.24 14.87
N LEU A 213 -11.94 -1.12 15.00
CA LEU A 213 -11.33 0.17 15.32
C LEU A 213 -10.65 0.15 16.69
N ILE A 214 -11.31 -0.42 17.70
CA ILE A 214 -10.73 -0.54 19.05
C ILE A 214 -9.49 -1.43 19.01
N GLY A 215 -9.55 -2.56 18.29
CA GLY A 215 -8.40 -3.44 18.10
C GLY A 215 -7.20 -2.71 17.50
N ILE A 216 -7.40 -1.95 16.43
CA ILE A 216 -6.36 -1.15 15.79
C ILE A 216 -5.80 -0.11 16.76
N LEU A 217 -6.64 0.73 17.36
CA LEU A 217 -6.20 1.81 18.26
C LEU A 217 -5.41 1.29 19.47
N VAL A 218 -5.91 0.22 20.12
CA VAL A 218 -5.23 -0.37 21.28
C VAL A 218 -3.89 -0.98 20.87
N SER A 219 -3.83 -1.66 19.72
CA SER A 219 -2.58 -2.23 19.21
C SER A 219 -1.57 -1.14 18.84
N THR A 220 -2.01 -0.04 18.23
CA THR A 220 -1.17 1.12 17.92
C THR A 220 -0.59 1.75 19.18
N VAL A 221 -1.43 2.02 20.19
CA VAL A 221 -0.97 2.59 21.47
C VAL A 221 0.03 1.64 22.15
N PHE A 222 -0.27 0.34 22.16
CA PHE A 222 0.63 -0.66 22.72
C PHE A 222 1.97 -0.71 21.97
N ALA A 223 1.96 -0.63 20.64
CA ALA A 223 3.17 -0.59 19.82
C ALA A 223 4.03 0.66 20.11
N VAL A 224 3.40 1.84 20.22
CA VAL A 224 4.09 3.10 20.54
C VAL A 224 4.72 3.07 21.93
N ILE A 225 4.03 2.50 22.92
CA ILE A 225 4.58 2.33 24.28
C ILE A 225 5.82 1.43 24.25
N LEU A 226 5.74 0.30 23.54
CA LEU A 226 6.87 -0.63 23.42
C LEU A 226 8.05 0.01 22.71
N GLU A 227 7.82 0.76 21.62
CA GLU A 227 8.91 1.42 20.91
C GLU A 227 9.54 2.54 21.76
N SER A 228 8.72 3.34 22.44
CA SER A 228 9.23 4.41 23.31
C SER A 228 10.08 3.86 24.47
N ALA A 229 9.66 2.73 25.06
CA ALA A 229 10.35 2.10 26.18
C ALA A 229 11.61 1.32 25.77
N PHE A 230 11.54 0.56 24.66
CA PHE A 230 12.59 -0.40 24.30
C PHE A 230 13.47 0.03 23.13
N LYS A 231 13.12 1.10 22.40
CA LYS A 231 13.85 1.62 21.24
C LYS A 231 14.28 0.48 20.31
N ILE A 232 13.28 -0.18 19.73
CA ILE A 232 13.45 -1.45 19.02
C ILE A 232 13.93 -1.16 17.59
N GLY A 233 13.38 -0.13 16.95
CA GLY A 233 13.75 0.29 15.59
C GLY A 233 13.27 -0.66 14.48
N ALA A 234 13.62 -0.35 13.23
CA ALA A 234 13.21 -1.11 12.04
C ALA A 234 13.85 -2.50 11.95
N ASN A 235 13.19 -3.45 11.28
CA ASN A 235 13.66 -4.82 11.07
C ASN A 235 14.64 -4.97 9.91
N PHE A 236 14.56 -4.07 8.93
CA PHE A 236 15.35 -4.11 7.72
C PHE A 236 15.55 -2.69 7.21
N ILE A 237 16.80 -2.33 6.90
CA ILE A 237 17.12 -1.07 6.22
C ILE A 237 18.11 -1.42 5.11
N PRO A 238 17.76 -1.16 3.83
CA PRO A 238 18.65 -1.46 2.73
C PRO A 238 19.87 -0.52 2.74
N LYS A 239 21.03 -1.01 2.28
CA LYS A 239 22.28 -0.23 2.21
C LYS A 239 22.10 1.15 1.58
N GLY A 240 21.37 1.25 0.47
CA GLY A 240 21.14 2.53 -0.22
C GLY A 240 20.45 3.58 0.64
N VAL A 241 19.60 3.16 1.59
CA VAL A 241 18.98 4.07 2.57
C VAL A 241 19.96 4.41 3.69
N ILE A 242 20.81 3.47 4.10
CA ILE A 242 21.88 3.72 5.07
C ILE A 242 22.85 4.78 4.54
N ASP A 243 23.25 4.65 3.29
CA ASP A 243 24.19 5.57 2.64
C ASP A 243 23.52 6.94 2.37
N GLY A 244 22.29 6.95 1.86
CA GLY A 244 21.58 8.17 1.48
C GLY A 244 20.98 8.98 2.64
N VAL A 245 20.40 8.31 3.64
CA VAL A 245 19.71 8.97 4.76
C VAL A 245 20.60 9.12 5.98
N PHE A 246 21.42 8.10 6.27
CA PHE A 246 22.26 8.07 7.46
C PHE A 246 23.73 8.41 7.15
N GLY A 247 24.05 8.81 5.92
CA GLY A 247 25.42 9.15 5.51
C GLY A 247 26.40 7.98 5.68
N GLY A 248 25.91 6.75 5.53
CA GLY A 248 26.67 5.51 5.71
C GLY A 248 26.90 5.10 7.17
N LYS A 249 26.34 5.83 8.14
CA LYS A 249 26.51 5.55 9.58
C LYS A 249 25.17 5.39 10.27
N LEU A 250 24.82 4.14 10.59
CA LEU A 250 23.62 3.83 11.34
C LEU A 250 23.65 4.51 12.74
N PRO A 251 22.49 5.02 13.22
CA PRO A 251 22.37 5.54 14.56
C PRO A 251 22.80 4.49 15.62
N PRO A 252 23.48 4.90 16.71
CA PRO A 252 24.01 3.97 17.71
C PRO A 252 22.94 3.21 18.50
N GLU A 253 21.69 3.67 18.42
CA GLU A 253 20.52 3.05 19.04
C GLU A 253 20.00 1.82 18.27
N PHE A 254 20.50 1.56 17.07
CA PHE A 254 20.07 0.43 16.24
C PHE A 254 20.71 -0.87 16.72
N LYS A 255 19.86 -1.83 17.10
CA LYS A 255 20.26 -3.10 17.76
C LYS A 255 20.45 -4.28 16.80
N GLY A 256 20.42 -4.04 15.49
CA GLY A 256 20.58 -5.06 14.46
C GLY A 256 22.02 -5.30 14.01
N ILE A 257 22.18 -6.18 13.03
CA ILE A 257 23.43 -6.53 12.39
C ILE A 257 23.48 -5.93 10.98
N VAL A 258 24.67 -5.55 10.52
CA VAL A 258 24.91 -5.18 9.12
C VAL A 258 25.48 -6.41 8.41
N LEU A 259 24.81 -6.86 7.36
CA LEU A 259 25.21 -7.98 6.52
C LEU A 259 26.38 -7.58 5.62
N GLU A 260 27.07 -8.56 5.02
CA GLU A 260 28.21 -8.31 4.11
C GLU A 260 27.83 -7.47 2.88
N ASN A 261 26.57 -7.56 2.43
CA ASN A 261 26.05 -6.74 1.34
C ASN A 261 25.76 -5.28 1.77
N GLY A 262 25.96 -4.94 3.04
CA GLY A 262 25.74 -3.63 3.66
C GLY A 262 24.31 -3.37 4.13
N ASP A 263 23.40 -4.34 4.02
CA ASP A 263 22.04 -4.20 4.53
C ASP A 263 21.99 -4.38 6.05
N TYR A 264 21.18 -3.57 6.73
CA TYR A 264 20.91 -3.71 8.16
C TYR A 264 19.71 -4.63 8.40
N VAL A 265 19.85 -5.56 9.34
CA VAL A 265 18.80 -6.50 9.74
C VAL A 265 18.68 -6.57 11.26
N ASN A 266 17.48 -6.39 11.78
CA ASN A 266 17.14 -6.58 13.18
C ASN A 266 16.01 -7.61 13.32
N SER A 267 16.33 -8.77 13.87
CA SER A 267 15.35 -9.85 14.04
C SER A 267 14.19 -9.49 14.99
N LYS A 268 14.33 -8.48 15.85
CA LYS A 268 13.28 -8.03 16.77
C LYS A 268 12.58 -6.75 16.33
N GLY A 269 13.05 -6.12 15.24
CA GLY A 269 12.60 -4.82 14.74
C GLY A 269 11.17 -4.81 14.20
N TRP A 270 10.62 -3.62 14.03
CA TRP A 270 9.35 -3.35 13.37
C TRP A 270 9.43 -3.56 11.86
N GLY A 271 8.33 -3.99 11.24
CA GLY A 271 8.24 -4.23 9.80
C GLY A 271 8.25 -2.96 8.96
N LEU A 272 7.16 -2.73 8.23
CA LEU A 272 6.99 -1.68 7.24
C LEU A 272 7.15 -0.28 7.83
N ASN A 273 6.77 -0.08 9.10
CA ASN A 273 6.90 1.21 9.76
C ASN A 273 7.26 1.08 11.24
N VAL A 274 8.09 2.01 11.74
CA VAL A 274 8.43 2.09 13.16
C VAL A 274 7.35 2.92 13.87
N PRO A 275 6.68 2.40 14.92
CA PRO A 275 5.67 3.14 15.67
C PRO A 275 6.28 4.37 16.33
N ALA A 276 5.79 5.55 15.99
CA ALA A 276 6.22 6.81 16.58
C ALA A 276 5.01 7.69 16.91
N VAL A 277 5.18 8.56 17.91
CA VAL A 277 4.25 9.67 18.11
C VAL A 277 4.58 10.70 17.03
N PRO A 278 3.61 11.13 16.21
CA PRO A 278 3.88 12.12 15.17
C PRO A 278 4.25 13.47 15.80
N ASP A 279 5.33 14.09 15.30
CA ASP A 279 5.76 15.43 15.73
C ASP A 279 4.82 16.54 15.25
N ALA A 280 4.01 16.27 14.21
CA ALA A 280 3.00 17.16 13.67
C ALA A 280 1.68 16.41 13.37
N ILE A 281 0.56 16.99 13.79
CA ILE A 281 -0.79 16.42 13.57
C ILE A 281 -1.33 16.77 12.17
N VAL A 282 -0.84 17.86 11.57
CA VAL A 282 -1.23 18.35 10.25
C VAL A 282 0.02 18.71 9.48
N GLU A 283 0.18 18.15 8.29
CA GLU A 283 1.24 18.49 7.35
C GLU A 283 0.61 19.05 6.07
N THR A 284 1.22 20.09 5.49
CA THR A 284 0.76 20.65 4.21
C THR A 284 1.06 19.67 3.08
N PRO A 285 0.08 19.32 2.22
CA PRO A 285 0.32 18.41 1.11
C PRO A 285 1.36 19.02 0.16
N LYS A 286 2.38 18.23 -0.19
CA LYS A 286 3.34 18.59 -1.23
C LYS A 286 2.81 18.12 -2.58
N PHE A 287 2.76 19.03 -3.55
CA PHE A 287 2.21 18.76 -4.88
C PHE A 287 3.28 18.43 -5.92
N ASP A 288 4.53 18.30 -5.52
CA ASP A 288 5.68 18.22 -6.42
C ASP A 288 5.64 16.99 -7.35
N LEU A 289 4.92 15.92 -6.96
CA LEU A 289 4.70 14.72 -7.79
C LEU A 289 3.59 14.87 -8.83
N LEU A 290 2.68 15.85 -8.68
CA LEU A 290 1.58 15.99 -9.62
C LEU A 290 2.09 16.47 -10.98
N GLY A 291 1.70 15.74 -12.03
CA GLY A 291 2.08 16.08 -13.41
C GLY A 291 3.46 15.61 -13.84
N GLN A 292 4.20 14.88 -12.99
CA GLN A 292 5.49 14.28 -13.36
C GLN A 292 5.30 12.97 -14.14
N PHE A 293 4.73 13.05 -15.35
CA PHE A 293 4.60 11.91 -16.25
C PHE A 293 4.99 12.28 -17.69
N ASN A 294 5.53 11.31 -18.41
CA ASN A 294 5.90 11.44 -19.81
C ASN A 294 5.14 10.41 -20.64
N LEU A 295 4.08 10.87 -21.32
CA LEU A 295 3.20 9.99 -22.11
C LEU A 295 3.94 9.29 -23.26
N PHE A 296 4.96 9.92 -23.84
CA PHE A 296 5.60 9.45 -25.06
C PHE A 296 7.02 8.91 -24.87
N GLY A 297 7.65 9.15 -23.70
CA GLY A 297 9.02 8.72 -23.43
C GLY A 297 9.20 7.20 -23.43
N SER A 298 8.20 6.45 -22.99
CA SER A 298 8.21 4.98 -23.07
C SER A 298 8.32 4.48 -24.52
N PHE A 299 7.69 5.18 -25.48
CA PHE A 299 7.70 4.74 -26.88
C PHE A 299 9.07 4.89 -27.53
N SER A 300 9.85 5.91 -27.15
CA SER A 300 11.20 6.10 -27.67
C SER A 300 12.23 5.14 -27.07
N LYS A 301 11.98 4.63 -25.86
CA LYS A 301 12.93 3.80 -25.10
C LYS A 301 12.75 2.30 -25.31
N ILE A 302 11.51 1.81 -25.22
CA ILE A 302 11.22 0.36 -25.22
C ILE A 302 10.45 -0.11 -26.46
N GLY A 303 10.17 0.80 -27.40
CA GLY A 303 9.51 0.50 -28.67
C GLY A 303 7.99 0.32 -28.56
N VAL A 304 7.29 0.57 -29.66
CA VAL A 304 5.80 0.64 -29.70
C VAL A 304 5.13 -0.67 -29.28
N ILE A 305 5.64 -1.81 -29.74
CA ILE A 305 5.04 -3.12 -29.44
C ILE A 305 5.10 -3.40 -27.94
N THR A 306 6.26 -3.16 -27.30
CA THR A 306 6.43 -3.34 -25.86
C THR A 306 5.50 -2.42 -25.07
N VAL A 307 5.39 -1.15 -25.47
CA VAL A 307 4.46 -0.21 -24.82
C VAL A 307 3.03 -0.70 -24.90
N VAL A 308 2.57 -1.14 -26.08
CA VAL A 308 1.21 -1.66 -26.25
C VAL A 308 0.98 -2.90 -25.38
N LEU A 309 1.95 -3.81 -25.32
CA LEU A 309 1.87 -5.01 -24.46
C LEU A 309 1.84 -4.66 -22.97
N LEU A 310 2.65 -3.69 -22.53
CA LEU A 310 2.67 -3.24 -21.13
C LEU A 310 1.36 -2.56 -20.75
N VAL A 311 0.85 -1.66 -21.60
CA VAL A 311 -0.44 -0.99 -21.40
C VAL A 311 -1.58 -2.01 -21.37
N PHE A 312 -1.56 -3.00 -22.26
CA PHE A 312 -2.54 -4.09 -22.25
C PHE A 312 -2.44 -4.94 -20.98
N THR A 313 -1.23 -5.23 -20.51
CA THR A 313 -1.00 -5.99 -19.28
C THR A 313 -1.49 -5.21 -18.06
N LEU A 314 -1.21 -3.90 -17.98
CA LEU A 314 -1.71 -3.00 -16.95
C LEU A 314 -3.24 -3.02 -16.93
N LEU A 315 -3.86 -2.87 -18.11
CA LEU A 315 -5.32 -2.88 -18.27
C LEU A 315 -5.94 -4.19 -17.78
N LEU A 316 -5.35 -5.35 -18.13
CA LEU A 316 -5.85 -6.63 -17.64
C LEU A 316 -5.71 -6.76 -16.13
N ALA A 317 -4.58 -6.32 -15.56
CA ALA A 317 -4.34 -6.36 -14.12
C ALA A 317 -5.34 -5.45 -13.37
N ASP A 318 -5.54 -4.22 -13.82
CA ASP A 318 -6.50 -3.28 -13.22
C ASP A 318 -7.95 -3.79 -13.34
N PHE A 319 -8.29 -4.39 -14.48
CA PHE A 319 -9.60 -5.00 -14.67
C PHE A 319 -9.85 -6.12 -13.66
N PHE A 320 -8.87 -6.99 -13.41
CA PHE A 320 -9.00 -8.05 -12.41
C PHE A 320 -9.07 -7.51 -10.98
N ASP A 321 -8.26 -6.50 -10.62
CA ASP A 321 -8.28 -5.88 -9.28
C ASP A 321 -9.65 -5.19 -9.01
N THR A 322 -10.14 -4.45 -10.01
CA THR A 322 -11.48 -3.81 -9.95
C THR A 322 -12.59 -4.86 -9.86
N MET A 323 -12.50 -5.96 -10.61
CA MET A 323 -13.50 -7.03 -10.49
C MET A 323 -13.50 -7.70 -9.12
N GLY A 324 -12.32 -7.99 -8.57
CA GLY A 324 -12.19 -8.67 -7.27
C GLY A 324 -12.73 -7.85 -6.10
N THR A 325 -12.64 -6.53 -6.19
CA THR A 325 -13.18 -5.59 -5.19
C THR A 325 -14.68 -5.33 -5.35
N MET A 326 -15.23 -5.39 -6.57
CA MET A 326 -16.67 -5.23 -6.81
C MET A 326 -17.49 -6.51 -6.52
N THR A 327 -16.85 -7.68 -6.45
CA THR A 327 -17.51 -8.98 -6.21
C THR A 327 -17.42 -9.43 -4.75
N ALA A 328 -16.57 -8.78 -3.94
CA ALA A 328 -16.43 -8.98 -2.50
C ALA A 328 -17.54 -8.25 -1.72
#